data_AF-A0A0V0WEU7-F1
#
_entry.id   AF-A0A0V0WEU7-F1
#
_cell.length_a   1.000
_cell.length_b   1.000
_cell.length_c   1.000
_cell.angle_alpha   90.00
_cell.angle_beta   90.00
_cell.angle_gamma   90.00
#
_symmetry.space_group_name_H-M   'P 1'
#
loop_
_entity.id
_entity.type
_entity.pdbx_description
1 polymer ?
#
loop_
_entity_poly.entity_id
_entity_poly.type
_entity_poly.pdbx_seq_one_letter_code
_entity_poly.pdbx_strand_id
1 'polypeptide(L)'
;MQFGAFWDHFQASVHSQTDLNDIEKFMYLRSSLKGPALGVISGFSTTATNYPEAVKTLRERFDRADLIIQHHIIQIADIRKITQSSAPDLRRL
;
A
#
# COMPACT_ATOMS: atom_id res chain seq x y z
N MET A 1 7.50 8.15 -10.34
CA MET A 1 7.12 8.96 -9.15
C MET A 1 8.28 8.90 -8.18
N GLN A 2 8.59 9.98 -7.46
CA GLN A 2 9.55 9.92 -6.34
C GLN A 2 8.89 9.24 -5.13
N PHE A 3 9.66 8.67 -4.20
CA PHE A 3 9.11 7.97 -3.04
C PHE A 3 8.23 8.87 -2.17
N GLY A 4 8.63 10.12 -1.91
CA GLY A 4 7.84 11.08 -1.12
C GLY A 4 6.42 11.24 -1.67
N ALA A 5 6.29 11.54 -2.97
CA ALA A 5 4.97 11.69 -3.60
C ALA A 5 4.14 10.39 -3.60
N PHE A 6 4.78 9.22 -3.70
CA PHE A 6 4.10 7.94 -3.52
C PHE A 6 3.58 7.78 -2.09
N TRP A 7 4.43 8.06 -1.11
CA TRP A 7 4.12 7.91 0.30
C TRP A 7 2.99 8.85 0.72
N ASP A 8 3.02 10.12 0.31
CA ASP A 8 1.94 11.07 0.58
C ASP A 8 0.59 10.57 0.04
N HIS A 9 0.60 10.04 -1.19
CA HIS A 9 -0.60 9.50 -1.82
C HIS A 9 -1.10 8.21 -1.15
N PHE A 10 -0.19 7.27 -0.85
CA PHE A 10 -0.50 6.04 -0.13
C PHE A 10 -0.99 6.34 1.30
N GLN A 11 -0.41 7.34 1.95
CA GLN A 11 -0.76 7.74 3.30
C GLN A 11 -2.21 8.25 3.35
N ALA A 12 -2.56 9.17 2.47
CA ALA A 12 -3.91 9.71 2.37
C ALA A 12 -4.95 8.65 1.97
N SER A 13 -4.58 7.72 1.09
CA SER A 13 -5.54 6.78 0.49
C SER A 13 -5.69 5.46 1.24
N VAL A 14 -4.67 5.04 2.03
CA VAL A 14 -4.63 3.72 2.67
C VAL A 14 -4.12 3.80 4.11
N HIS A 15 -2.95 4.38 4.37
CA HIS A 15 -2.33 4.30 5.71
C HIS A 15 -3.18 4.98 6.80
N SER A 16 -3.72 6.15 6.49
CA SER A 16 -4.54 6.95 7.40
C SER A 16 -6.02 6.53 7.45
N GLN A 17 -6.45 5.58 6.63
CA GLN A 17 -7.82 5.05 6.64
C GLN A 17 -8.04 4.22 7.92
N THR A 18 -9.08 4.52 8.68
CA THR A 18 -9.42 3.85 9.95
C THR A 18 -10.33 2.65 9.75
N ASP A 19 -10.98 2.57 8.60
CA ASP A 19 -11.84 1.48 8.12
C ASP A 19 -11.05 0.30 7.56
N LEU A 20 -9.74 0.47 7.30
CA LEU A 20 -8.84 -0.61 6.90
C LEU A 20 -8.01 -1.10 8.09
N ASN A 21 -7.92 -2.41 8.25
CA ASN A 21 -7.02 -3.03 9.22
C ASN A 21 -5.58 -3.14 8.66
N ASP A 22 -4.62 -3.44 9.54
CA ASP A 22 -3.20 -3.45 9.15
C ASP A 22 -2.86 -4.52 8.11
N ILE A 23 -3.55 -5.67 8.09
CA ILE A 23 -3.29 -6.70 7.08
C ILE A 23 -3.81 -6.26 5.70
N GLU A 24 -4.96 -5.61 5.62
CA GLU A 24 -5.50 -5.00 4.39
C GLU A 24 -4.54 -3.92 3.89
N LYS A 25 -4.12 -3.00 4.77
CA LYS A 25 -3.13 -1.97 4.43
C LYS A 25 -1.82 -2.57 3.92
N PHE A 26 -1.39 -3.69 4.48
CA PHE A 26 -0.17 -4.36 4.01
C PHE A 26 -0.35 -5.03 2.64
N MET A 27 -1.50 -5.65 2.39
CA MET A 27 -1.83 -6.18 1.05
C MET A 27 -1.82 -5.06 0.01
N TYR A 28 -2.43 -3.92 0.32
CA TYR A 28 -2.41 -2.74 -0.55
C TYR A 28 -0.98 -2.24 -0.78
N LEU A 29 -0.17 -2.12 0.28
CA LEU A 29 1.23 -1.72 0.17
C LEU A 29 2.00 -2.65 -0.78
N ARG A 30 1.93 -3.98 -0.60
CA ARG A 30 2.61 -4.94 -1.50
C ARG A 30 2.14 -4.83 -2.93
N SER A 31 0.83 -4.68 -3.15
CA SER A 31 0.27 -4.56 -4.52
C SER A 31 0.69 -3.27 -5.23
N SER A 32 0.98 -2.21 -4.45
CA SER A 32 1.37 -0.90 -4.97
C SER A 32 2.87 -0.79 -5.26
N LEU A 33 3.67 -1.78 -4.88
CA LEU A 33 5.12 -1.81 -5.02
C LEU A 33 5.57 -2.85 -6.05
N LYS A 34 6.68 -2.57 -6.73
CA LYS A 34 7.37 -3.51 -7.64
C LYS A 34 8.89 -3.40 -7.52
N GLY A 35 9.59 -4.40 -8.07
CA GLY A 35 11.06 -4.52 -8.13
C GLY A 35 11.75 -4.17 -6.81
N PRO A 36 12.72 -3.23 -6.76
CA PRO A 36 13.53 -2.99 -5.57
C PRO A 36 12.71 -2.67 -4.32
N ALA A 37 11.62 -1.90 -4.45
CA ALA A 37 10.78 -1.52 -3.31
C ALA A 37 9.99 -2.72 -2.75
N LEU A 38 9.44 -3.57 -3.63
CA LEU A 38 8.82 -4.83 -3.22
C LEU A 38 9.85 -5.78 -2.59
N GLY A 39 11.08 -5.80 -3.11
CA GLY A 39 12.19 -6.59 -2.57
C GLY A 39 12.61 -6.20 -1.16
N VAL A 40 12.42 -4.93 -0.75
CA VAL A 40 12.67 -4.51 0.64
C VAL A 40 11.73 -5.21 1.61
N ILE A 41 10.47 -5.35 1.21
CA ILE A 41 9.42 -5.88 2.07
C ILE A 41 9.08 -7.35 1.80
N SER A 42 9.74 -8.00 0.83
CA SER A 42 9.44 -9.37 0.43
C SER A 42 9.77 -10.40 1.49
N GLY A 43 10.71 -10.10 2.39
CA GLY A 43 11.07 -10.93 3.54
C GLY A 43 10.04 -10.92 4.67
N PHE A 44 9.09 -9.98 4.66
CA PHE A 44 8.02 -9.94 5.65
C PHE A 44 6.82 -10.76 5.18
N SER A 45 6.34 -11.66 6.03
CA SER A 45 5.04 -12.30 5.85
C SER A 45 3.94 -11.25 5.92
N THR A 46 2.94 -11.32 5.04
CA THR A 46 1.81 -10.39 4.99
C THR A 46 0.85 -10.63 6.17
N THR A 47 1.19 -10.05 7.32
CA THR A 47 0.41 -10.12 8.56
C THR A 47 0.27 -8.72 9.17
N ALA A 48 -0.79 -8.51 9.96
CA ALA A 48 -1.02 -7.24 10.65
C ALA A 48 0.18 -6.81 11.51
N THR A 49 0.77 -7.75 12.26
CA THR A 49 1.94 -7.51 13.14
C THR A 49 3.17 -7.03 12.37
N ASN A 50 3.35 -7.49 11.12
CA ASN A 50 4.52 -7.13 10.32
C ASN A 50 4.35 -5.81 9.55
N TYR A 51 3.13 -5.30 9.44
CA TYR A 51 2.85 -4.08 8.66
C TYR A 51 3.65 -2.86 9.14
N PRO A 52 3.69 -2.52 10.44
CA PRO A 52 4.44 -1.36 10.91
C PRO A 52 5.94 -1.46 10.60
N GLU A 53 6.54 -2.64 10.78
CA GLU A 53 7.97 -2.85 10.53
C GLU A 53 8.29 -2.83 9.02
N ALA A 54 7.40 -3.38 8.19
CA ALA A 54 7.54 -3.31 6.73
C ALA A 54 7.48 -1.86 6.21
N VAL A 55 6.55 -1.05 6.73
CA VAL A 55 6.45 0.39 6.42
C VAL A 55 7.72 1.13 6.85
N LYS A 56 8.16 0.91 8.09
CA LYS A 56 9.36 1.54 8.63
C LYS A 56 10.60 1.21 7.78
N THR A 57 10.82 -0.06 7.47
CA THR A 57 11.95 -0.52 6.65
C THR A 57 11.91 0.08 5.25
N LEU A 58 10.71 0.17 4.65
CA LEU A 58 10.52 0.80 3.35
C LEU A 58 10.89 2.29 3.41
N ARG A 59 10.42 3.02 4.42
CA ARG A 59 10.73 4.44 4.62
C ARG A 59 12.22 4.65 4.88
N GLU A 60 12.84 3.93 5.81
CA GLU A 60 14.27 4.09 6.10
C GLU A 60 15.16 3.97 4.86
N ARG A 61 14.78 3.10 3.91
CA ARG A 61 15.53 2.87 2.68
C ARG A 61 15.29 3.91 1.58
N PHE A 62 14.11 4.53 1.52
CA PHE A 62 13.72 5.42 0.41
C PHE A 62 13.40 6.88 0.82
N ASP A 63 13.30 7.19 2.11
CA ASP A 63 13.03 8.55 2.64
C ASP A 63 14.31 9.40 2.69
N ARG A 64 15.49 8.76 2.72
CA ARG A 64 16.81 9.43 2.80
C ARG A 64 17.53 9.58 1.46
N ALA A 65 17.07 8.88 0.45
CA ALA A 65 17.69 8.89 -0.85
C ALA A 65 16.64 9.43 -1.82
N ASP A 66 16.99 10.48 -2.58
CA ASP A 66 16.21 11.01 -3.72
C ASP A 66 16.17 9.98 -4.86
N LEU A 67 15.81 8.74 -4.52
CA LEU A 67 15.66 7.63 -5.42
C LEU A 67 14.31 7.82 -6.08
N ILE A 68 14.41 8.19 -7.34
CA ILE A 68 13.26 8.10 -8.22
C ILE A 68 12.86 6.62 -8.24
N ILE A 69 11.69 6.29 -7.69
CA ILE A 69 11.03 4.99 -7.87
C ILE A 69 10.55 4.96 -9.31
N GLN A 70 11.50 4.92 -10.24
CA GLN A 70 11.26 5.42 -11.59
C GLN A 70 10.60 4.39 -12.50
N HIS A 71 10.14 3.23 -12.00
CA HIS A 71 9.49 2.26 -12.89
C HIS A 71 8.35 1.42 -12.29
N HIS A 72 7.99 1.58 -11.01
CA HIS A 72 7.44 0.43 -10.28
C HIS A 72 6.32 0.74 -9.27
N ILE A 73 5.59 1.84 -9.49
CA ILE A 73 4.29 2.03 -8.85
C ILE A 73 3.26 1.57 -9.85
N ILE A 74 2.53 0.49 -9.56
CA ILE A 74 1.22 0.31 -10.20
C ILE A 74 0.44 1.53 -9.74
N GLN A 75 -0.08 2.33 -10.69
CA GLN A 75 -1.02 3.38 -10.34
C GLN A 75 -1.98 2.84 -9.29
N ILE A 76 -2.16 3.58 -8.19
CA ILE A 76 -3.28 3.34 -7.28
C ILE A 76 -4.52 3.58 -8.14
N ALA A 77 -4.93 2.54 -8.87
CA ALA A 77 -5.99 2.61 -9.84
C ALA A 77 -7.28 2.55 -9.03
N ASP A 78 -7.89 3.71 -8.90
CA ASP A 78 -9.31 3.91 -8.56
C ASP A 78 -9.82 3.05 -7.40
N ILE A 79 -9.39 3.41 -6.19
CA ILE A 79 -9.85 2.85 -4.90
C ILE A 79 -11.39 2.93 -4.74
N ARG A 80 -12.10 3.75 -5.53
CA ARG A 80 -13.56 3.90 -5.39
C ARG A 80 -14.40 2.69 -5.83
N LYS A 81 -13.85 1.74 -6.62
CA LYS A 81 -14.66 0.60 -7.11
C LYS A 81 -14.62 -0.66 -6.25
N ILE A 82 -13.58 -0.87 -5.43
CA ILE A 82 -13.47 -2.12 -4.66
C ILE A 82 -14.42 -2.10 -3.46
N THR A 83 -14.68 -0.94 -2.84
CA THR A 83 -15.64 -0.81 -1.74
C THR A 83 -17.10 -0.78 -2.19
N GLN A 84 -17.39 -0.60 -3.49
CA GLN A 84 -18.76 -0.66 -4.03
C GLN A 84 -19.15 -2.02 -4.63
N SER A 85 -18.20 -2.91 -4.94
CA SER A 85 -18.52 -4.22 -5.57
C SER A 85 -18.79 -5.35 -4.58
N SER A 86 -18.72 -5.10 -3.27
CA SER A 86 -18.91 -6.13 -2.23
C SER A 86 -20.07 -5.82 -1.29
N ALA A 87 -21.09 -5.09 -1.75
CA ALA A 87 -22.41 -5.19 -1.16
C ALA A 87 -23.20 -6.22 -1.98
N PRO A 88 -23.43 -7.44 -1.48
CA PRO A 88 -24.39 -8.31 -2.14
C PRO A 88 -25.76 -7.63 -2.08
N ASP A 89 -26.36 -7.43 -3.25
CA ASP A 89 -27.79 -7.22 -3.45
C ASP A 89 -28.57 -8.40 -2.84
N LEU A 90 -28.69 -8.41 -1.52
CA LEU A 90 -29.61 -9.24 -0.75
C LEU A 90 -30.68 -8.34 -0.14
N ARG A 91 -31.26 -7.50 -0.98
CA ARG A 91 -32.56 -6.89 -0.76
C ARG A 91 -33.41 -7.14 -1.99
N ARG A 92 -34.01 -8.33 -2.05
CA ARG A 92 -35.33 -8.66 -2.63
C ARG A 92 -35.34 -10.08 -3.19
N LEU A 93 -35.84 -11.01 -2.38
CA LEU A 93 -36.81 -12.03 -2.77
C LEU A 93 -37.70 -12.29 -1.56
#